data_AF-A0A2T2YS56-F1
#
_entry.id   AF-A0A2T2YS56-F1
#
_cell.length_a   1.000
_cell.length_b   1.000
_cell.length_c   1.000
_cell.angle_alpha   90.00
_cell.angle_beta   90.00
_cell.angle_gamma   90.00
#
_symmetry.space_group_name_H-M   'P 1'
#
loop_
_entity.id
_entity.type
_entity.pdbx_description
1 polymer ?
#
loop_
_entity_poly.entity_id
_entity_poly.type
_entity_poly.pdbx_seq_one_letter_code
_entity_poly.pdbx_strand_id
1 'polypeptide(L)'
;MRAKAVSVTAGPDLHEQVRAAADAALGFLAADPRRQALVLASHSDAALQSGRLSTQRDIAAAMAAVVRELRPPDPAAAPLDLDMTAYAVVSGTLELVAAWIRGEFRATRTHLTELIAALLLAGTAITPAAPEDR
;
A
#
# COMPACT_ATOMS: atom_id res chain seq x y z
N MET A 1 -37.73 19.35 24.36
CA MET A 1 -36.80 18.22 24.21
C MET A 1 -36.79 17.78 22.75
N ARG A 2 -35.77 18.13 21.97
CA ARG A 2 -35.60 17.64 20.59
C ARG A 2 -34.70 16.41 20.62
N ALA A 3 -35.17 15.33 20.01
CA ALA A 3 -34.47 14.06 19.92
C ALA A 3 -33.14 14.24 19.16
N LYS A 4 -32.04 13.84 19.80
CA LYS A 4 -30.71 13.73 19.18
C LYS A 4 -30.75 12.49 18.29
N ALA A 5 -30.84 12.70 16.97
CA ALA A 5 -30.60 11.63 16.03
C ALA A 5 -29.12 11.22 16.14
N VAL A 6 -28.90 10.00 16.62
CA VAL A 6 -27.63 9.27 16.49
C VAL A 6 -27.85 8.27 15.36
N SER A 7 -27.08 8.38 14.30
CA SER A 7 -26.66 7.31 13.37
C SER A 7 -25.88 8.00 12.24
N VAL A 8 -24.69 7.57 11.84
CA VAL A 8 -24.08 6.24 11.84
C VAL A 8 -22.63 6.40 12.31
N THR A 9 -22.12 5.48 13.13
CA THR A 9 -20.67 5.33 13.30
C THR A 9 -20.09 4.96 11.94
N ALA A 10 -19.57 5.95 11.22
CA ALA A 10 -18.71 5.70 10.08
C ALA A 10 -17.60 4.77 10.58
N GLY A 11 -17.33 3.69 9.85
CA GLY A 11 -16.16 2.86 10.11
C GLY A 11 -14.90 3.73 10.15
N PRO A 12 -13.79 3.24 10.72
CA PRO A 12 -12.55 4.01 10.81
C PRO A 12 -12.20 4.59 9.43
N ASP A 13 -11.77 5.84 9.38
CA ASP A 13 -11.37 6.51 8.14
C ASP A 13 -10.33 5.63 7.41
N LEU A 14 -10.56 5.34 6.12
CA LEU A 14 -9.64 4.53 5.31
C LEU A 14 -8.21 5.07 5.41
N HIS A 15 -8.06 6.39 5.47
CA HIS A 15 -6.76 7.02 5.67
C HIS A 15 -6.11 6.58 6.99
N GLU A 16 -6.86 6.62 8.10
CA GLU A 16 -6.38 6.17 9.41
C GLU A 16 -6.02 4.68 9.41
N GLN A 17 -6.81 3.84 8.74
CA GLN A 17 -6.56 2.40 8.63
C GLN A 17 -5.27 2.11 7.85
N VAL A 18 -5.08 2.72 6.68
CA VAL A 18 -3.89 2.55 5.85
C VAL A 18 -2.65 3.05 6.59
N ARG A 19 -2.74 4.21 7.26
CA ARG A 19 -1.67 4.77 8.08
C ARG A 19 -1.31 3.86 9.25
N ALA A 20 -2.31 3.31 9.95
CA ALA A 20 -2.09 2.38 11.05
C ALA A 20 -1.43 1.08 10.57
N ALA A 21 -1.84 0.54 9.41
CA ALA A 21 -1.22 -0.62 8.81
C ALA A 21 0.25 -0.37 8.43
N ALA A 22 0.56 0.80 7.85
CA ALA A 22 1.91 1.20 7.53
C ALA A 22 2.80 1.33 8.79
N ASP A 23 2.32 1.98 9.85
CA ASP A 23 3.07 2.10 11.12
C ASP A 23 3.29 0.72 11.76
N ALA A 24 2.29 -0.15 11.74
CA ALA A 24 2.40 -1.51 12.27
C ALA A 24 3.46 -2.33 11.50
N ALA A 25 3.46 -2.27 10.17
CA ALA A 25 4.45 -2.95 9.33
C ALA A 25 5.87 -2.43 9.58
N LEU A 26 6.05 -1.11 9.63
CA LEU A 26 7.35 -0.50 9.92
C LEU A 26 7.80 -0.79 11.36
N GLY A 27 6.89 -0.80 12.32
CA GLY A 27 7.14 -1.19 13.70
C GLY A 27 7.59 -2.65 13.81
N PHE A 28 6.93 -3.56 13.08
CA PHE A 28 7.32 -4.96 12.99
C PHE A 28 8.75 -5.12 12.46
N LEU A 29 9.13 -4.40 11.40
CA LEU A 29 10.49 -4.43 10.86
C LEU A 29 11.50 -3.82 11.84
N ALA A 30 11.18 -2.68 12.46
CA ALA A 30 12.07 -1.98 13.39
C ALA A 30 12.31 -2.74 14.71
N ALA A 31 11.38 -3.62 15.12
CA ALA A 31 11.49 -4.37 16.35
C ALA A 31 12.59 -5.46 16.35
N ASP A 32 13.07 -5.89 15.17
CA ASP A 32 14.11 -6.92 15.07
C ASP A 32 15.01 -6.68 13.84
N PRO A 33 16.32 -6.39 14.03
CA PRO A 33 17.27 -6.18 12.94
C PRO A 33 17.33 -7.34 11.93
N ARG A 34 17.02 -8.57 12.35
CA ARG A 34 16.99 -9.74 11.45
C ARG A 34 15.89 -9.62 10.40
N ARG A 35 14.76 -8.97 10.72
CA ARG A 35 13.67 -8.75 9.76
C ARG A 35 14.08 -7.75 8.69
N GLN A 36 14.81 -6.71 9.08
CA GLN A 36 15.40 -5.76 8.13
C GLN A 36 16.42 -6.46 7.22
N ALA A 37 17.29 -7.30 7.79
CA ALA A 37 18.24 -8.09 7.01
C ALA A 37 17.54 -9.02 6.00
N LEU A 38 16.41 -9.65 6.37
CA LEU A 38 15.62 -10.48 5.46
C LEU A 38 15.02 -9.68 4.30
N VAL A 39 14.51 -8.47 4.56
CA VAL A 39 14.01 -7.57 3.49
C VAL A 39 15.13 -7.26 2.50
N LEU A 40 16.32 -6.91 2.98
CA LEU A 40 17.46 -6.61 2.12
C LEU A 40 17.91 -7.84 1.34
N ALA A 41 18.14 -8.96 2.03
CA ALA A 41 18.60 -10.22 1.43
C ALA A 41 17.63 -10.76 0.39
N SER A 42 16.34 -10.45 0.50
CA SER A 42 15.37 -10.86 -0.51
C SER A 42 15.71 -10.39 -1.92
N HIS A 43 16.46 -9.29 -2.10
CA HIS A 43 16.81 -8.75 -3.42
C HIS A 43 17.87 -9.56 -4.16
N SER A 44 18.62 -10.42 -3.46
CA SER A 44 19.76 -11.15 -4.01
C SER A 44 19.69 -12.66 -3.77
N ASP A 45 18.91 -13.14 -2.81
CA ASP A 45 18.68 -14.55 -2.56
C ASP A 45 17.42 -15.05 -3.28
N ALA A 46 17.54 -16.11 -4.09
CA ALA A 46 16.44 -16.59 -4.92
C ALA A 46 15.22 -17.12 -4.14
N ALA A 47 15.43 -17.76 -2.98
CA ALA A 47 14.32 -18.28 -2.17
C ALA A 47 13.57 -17.13 -1.50
N LEU A 48 14.31 -16.16 -0.94
CA LEU A 48 13.74 -14.97 -0.33
C LEU A 48 13.09 -14.03 -1.38
N GLN A 49 13.65 -13.94 -2.58
CA GLN A 49 13.07 -13.21 -3.72
C GLN A 49 11.69 -13.75 -4.07
N SER A 50 11.53 -15.07 -4.14
CA SER A 50 10.22 -15.69 -4.40
C SER A 50 9.21 -15.33 -3.31
N GLY A 51 9.63 -15.37 -2.05
CA GLY A 51 8.81 -14.93 -0.91
C GLY A 51 8.38 -13.47 -1.05
N ARG A 52 9.32 -12.55 -1.34
CA ARG A 52 9.03 -11.12 -1.54
C ARG A 52 8.01 -10.92 -2.66
N LEU A 53 8.21 -11.56 -3.82
CA LEU A 53 7.32 -11.42 -4.97
C LEU A 53 5.91 -11.96 -4.67
N SER A 54 5.79 -13.03 -3.87
CA SER A 54 4.47 -13.52 -3.43
C SER A 54 3.79 -12.49 -2.54
N THR A 55 4.46 -12.04 -1.47
CA THR A 55 3.92 -11.05 -0.54
C THR A 55 3.51 -9.75 -1.25
N GLN A 56 4.32 -9.29 -2.20
CA GLN A 56 4.01 -8.11 -3.00
C GLN A 56 2.72 -8.28 -3.82
N ARG A 57 2.51 -9.45 -4.44
CA ARG A 57 1.29 -9.74 -5.19
C ARG A 57 0.08 -9.83 -4.27
N ASP A 58 0.22 -10.46 -3.10
CA ASP A 58 -0.87 -10.58 -2.13
C ASP A 58 -1.32 -9.21 -1.61
N ILE A 59 -0.37 -8.32 -1.28
CA ILE A 59 -0.68 -6.95 -0.85
C ILE A 59 -1.32 -6.14 -1.98
N ALA A 60 -0.81 -6.27 -3.22
CA ALA A 60 -1.39 -5.60 -4.38
C ALA A 60 -2.82 -6.07 -4.68
N ALA A 61 -3.09 -7.37 -4.60
CA ALA A 61 -4.43 -7.93 -4.77
C ALA A 61 -5.39 -7.43 -3.69
N ALA A 62 -4.93 -7.37 -2.43
CA ALA A 62 -5.71 -6.80 -1.32
C ALA A 62 -6.03 -5.32 -1.55
N MET A 63 -5.04 -4.52 -1.99
CA MET A 63 -5.24 -3.11 -2.32
C MET A 63 -6.28 -2.96 -3.45
N ALA A 64 -6.17 -3.72 -4.53
CA ALA A 64 -7.12 -3.67 -5.63
C ALA A 64 -8.54 -4.09 -5.20
N ALA A 65 -8.67 -5.08 -4.31
CA ALA A 65 -9.95 -5.48 -3.73
C ALA A 65 -10.59 -4.34 -2.93
N VAL A 66 -9.83 -3.67 -2.06
CA VAL A 66 -10.30 -2.51 -1.29
C VAL A 66 -10.78 -1.39 -2.22
N VAL A 67 -10.05 -1.10 -3.30
CA VAL A 67 -10.48 -0.07 -4.27
C VAL A 67 -11.80 -0.43 -4.95
N ARG A 68 -11.99 -1.70 -5.32
CA ARG A 68 -13.24 -2.19 -5.93
C ARG A 68 -14.43 -2.12 -4.96
N GLU A 69 -14.21 -2.33 -3.68
CA GLU A 69 -15.27 -2.21 -2.67
C GLU A 69 -15.68 -0.76 -2.41
N LEU A 70 -14.72 0.17 -2.46
CA LEU A 70 -14.94 1.58 -2.13
C LEU A 70 -15.47 2.41 -3.29
N ARG A 71 -15.32 1.94 -4.53
CA ARG A 71 -15.71 2.70 -5.72
C ARG A 71 -16.87 2.06 -6.45
N PRO A 72 -17.81 2.86 -6.96
CA PRO A 72 -18.75 2.35 -7.95
C PRO A 72 -17.96 1.83 -9.17
N PRO A 73 -18.40 0.73 -9.78
CA PRO A 73 -17.74 0.21 -10.98
C PRO A 73 -17.74 1.29 -12.07
N ASP A 74 -16.55 1.63 -12.55
CA ASP A 74 -16.37 2.53 -13.69
C ASP A 74 -16.31 1.68 -14.97
N PRO A 75 -17.31 1.75 -15.86
CA PRO A 75 -17.32 0.99 -17.10
C PRO A 75 -16.20 1.37 -18.08
N ALA A 76 -15.55 2.52 -17.89
CA ALA A 76 -14.40 2.95 -18.69
C ALA A 76 -13.05 2.47 -18.15
N ALA A 77 -12.99 1.97 -16.91
CA ALA A 77 -11.76 1.50 -16.29
C ALA A 77 -11.54 0.01 -16.55
N ALA A 78 -10.43 -0.36 -17.21
CA ALA A 78 -10.08 -1.75 -17.39
C ALA A 78 -9.65 -2.38 -16.04
N PRO A 79 -10.21 -3.53 -15.61
CA PRO A 79 -9.82 -4.18 -14.35
C PRO A 79 -8.32 -4.46 -14.24
N LEU A 80 -7.67 -4.74 -15.37
CA LEU A 80 -6.23 -4.98 -15.46
C LEU A 80 -5.41 -3.75 -15.04
N ASP A 81 -5.87 -2.53 -15.38
CA ASP A 81 -5.16 -1.30 -15.05
C ASP A 81 -5.12 -1.06 -13.55
N LEU A 82 -6.21 -1.41 -12.83
CA LEU A 82 -6.25 -1.35 -11.38
C LEU A 82 -5.26 -2.33 -10.75
N ASP A 83 -5.24 -3.57 -11.22
CA ASP A 83 -4.33 -4.58 -10.69
C ASP A 83 -2.86 -4.23 -10.96
N MET A 84 -2.55 -3.71 -12.17
CA MET A 84 -1.21 -3.21 -12.52
C MET A 84 -0.80 -1.99 -11.69
N THR A 85 -1.73 -1.06 -11.46
CA THR A 85 -1.50 0.13 -10.62
C THR A 85 -1.21 -0.28 -9.17
N ALA A 86 -2.06 -1.14 -8.60
CA ALA A 86 -1.85 -1.65 -7.26
C ALA A 86 -0.51 -2.37 -7.13
N TYR A 87 -0.15 -3.19 -8.11
CA TYR A 87 1.16 -3.85 -8.16
C TYR A 87 2.31 -2.83 -8.18
N ALA A 88 2.25 -1.81 -9.03
CA ALA A 88 3.30 -0.80 -9.13
C ALA A 88 3.48 0.00 -7.83
N VAL A 89 2.37 0.44 -7.21
CA VAL A 89 2.38 1.22 -5.96
C VAL A 89 2.94 0.39 -4.80
N VAL A 90 2.53 -0.88 -4.67
CA VAL A 90 3.03 -1.77 -3.62
C VAL A 90 4.51 -2.09 -3.85
N SER A 91 4.91 -2.37 -5.09
CA SER A 91 6.33 -2.62 -5.43
C SER A 91 7.21 -1.43 -5.04
N GLY A 92 6.80 -0.22 -5.44
CA GLY A 92 7.53 1.01 -5.12
C GLY A 92 7.58 1.29 -3.62
N THR A 93 6.51 0.99 -2.90
CA THR A 93 6.44 1.11 -1.44
C THR A 93 7.44 0.16 -0.75
N LEU A 94 7.48 -1.11 -1.16
CA LEU A 94 8.42 -2.09 -0.60
C LEU A 94 9.88 -1.72 -0.90
N GLU A 95 10.16 -1.23 -2.10
CA GLU A 95 11.49 -0.72 -2.47
C GLU A 95 11.87 0.51 -1.64
N LEU A 96 10.94 1.45 -1.43
CA LEU A 96 11.17 2.63 -0.60
C LEU A 96 11.53 2.24 0.86
N VAL A 97 10.86 1.22 1.40
CA VAL A 97 11.19 0.67 2.73
C VAL A 97 12.60 0.06 2.72
N ALA A 98 12.97 -0.71 1.69
CA ALA A 98 14.31 -1.27 1.58
C ALA A 98 15.40 -0.18 1.46
N ALA A 99 15.17 0.88 0.68
CA ALA A 99 16.06 2.03 0.55
C ALA A 99 16.21 2.79 1.88
N TRP A 100 15.12 2.95 2.64
CA TRP A 100 15.17 3.54 3.99
C TRP A 100 15.99 2.69 4.95
N ILE A 101 15.83 1.35 4.94
CA ILE A 101 16.65 0.43 5.75
C ILE A 101 18.13 0.52 5.36
N ARG A 102 18.46 0.70 4.07
CA ARG A 102 19.83 0.94 3.59
C ARG A 102 20.40 2.30 3.99
N GLY A 103 19.58 3.21 4.52
CA GLY A 103 19.99 4.55 4.93
C GLY A 103 20.09 5.55 3.77
N GLU A 104 19.52 5.25 2.61
CA GLU A 104 19.55 6.12 1.43
C GLU A 104 18.72 7.38 1.61
N PHE A 105 17.66 7.29 2.44
CA PHE A 105 16.81 8.42 2.81
C PHE A 105 16.88 8.68 4.32
N ARG A 106 17.25 9.91 4.70
CA ARG A 106 17.25 10.37 6.10
C ARG A 106 15.84 10.77 6.56
N ALA A 107 14.92 9.80 6.57
CA ALA A 107 13.55 9.97 7.06
C ALA A 107 13.38 9.35 8.44
N THR A 108 12.55 9.96 9.29
CA THR A 108 12.08 9.31 10.52
C THR A 108 11.06 8.23 10.18
N ARG A 109 10.85 7.25 11.07
CA ARG A 109 9.82 6.22 10.89
C ARG A 109 8.44 6.86 10.68
N THR A 110 8.09 7.86 11.48
CA THR A 110 6.83 8.59 11.37
C THR A 110 6.67 9.23 10.00
N HIS A 111 7.70 9.92 9.49
CA HIS A 111 7.60 10.55 8.17
C HIS A 111 7.41 9.51 7.06
N LEU A 112 8.12 8.37 7.15
CA LEU A 112 7.96 7.27 6.21
C LEU A 112 6.55 6.66 6.27
N THR A 113 5.98 6.48 7.47
CA THR A 113 4.59 6.03 7.65
C THR A 113 3.60 6.91 6.91
N GLU A 114 3.67 8.24 7.13
CA GLU A 114 2.74 9.18 6.51
C GLU A 114 2.90 9.20 4.98
N LEU A 115 4.13 9.14 4.48
CA LEU A 115 4.40 9.09 3.04
C LEU A 115 3.85 7.80 2.40
N ILE A 116 4.09 6.65 3.00
CA ILE A 116 3.57 5.36 2.50
C ILE A 116 2.04 5.37 2.48
N ALA A 117 1.40 5.88 3.54
CA ALA A 117 -0.05 5.98 3.58
C ALA A 117 -0.59 6.86 2.46
N ALA A 118 0.03 8.03 2.25
CA ALA A 118 -0.33 8.94 1.16
C ALA A 118 -0.13 8.29 -0.22
N LEU A 119 0.96 7.57 -0.46
CA LEU A 119 1.24 6.88 -1.72
C LEU A 119 0.21 5.78 -2.02
N LEU A 120 -0.12 4.96 -1.01
CA LEU A 120 -1.12 3.89 -1.16
C LEU A 120 -2.49 4.47 -1.50
N LEU A 121 -2.91 5.53 -0.81
CA LEU A 121 -4.19 6.19 -1.07
C LEU A 121 -4.21 6.90 -2.43
N ALA A 122 -3.13 7.61 -2.80
CA ALA A 122 -3.02 8.23 -4.12
C ALA A 122 -3.07 7.19 -5.25
N GLY A 123 -2.42 6.05 -5.05
CA GLY A 123 -2.46 4.90 -5.96
C GLY A 123 -3.86 4.38 -6.23
N THR A 124 -4.77 4.48 -5.26
CA THR A 124 -6.17 4.14 -5.50
C THR A 124 -6.80 5.04 -6.56
N ALA A 125 -6.43 6.33 -6.63
CA ALA A 125 -7.03 7.35 -7.51
C ALA A 125 -6.55 7.32 -8.96
N ILE A 126 -5.60 6.46 -9.31
CA ILE A 126 -5.06 6.38 -10.66
C ILE A 126 -6.00 5.51 -11.52
N THR A 127 -6.66 6.15 -12.48
CA THR A 127 -7.36 5.47 -13.58
C THR A 127 -6.74 5.97 -14.89
N PRO A 128 -6.06 5.12 -15.67
CA PRO A 128 -5.58 5.51 -16.99
C PRO A 128 -6.75 5.92 -17.89
N ALA A 129 -6.56 6.94 -18.72
CA ALA A 129 -7.53 7.23 -19.77
C ALA A 129 -7.58 6.06 -20.75
N ALA A 130 -8.77 5.71 -21.25
CA ALA A 130 -8.91 4.68 -22.27
C ALA A 130 -8.01 5.02 -23.47
N PRO A 131 -7.31 4.04 -24.06
CA PRO A 131 -6.51 4.28 -25.25
C PRO A 131 -7.41 4.82 -26.37
N GLU A 132 -7.02 5.94 -26.98
CA GLU A 132 -7.62 6.38 -28.25
C GLU A 132 -7.29 5.33 -29.32
N ASP A 133 -8.31 4.74 -29.93
CA ASP A 133 -8.14 3.87 -31.11
C ASP A 133 -7.32 4.65 -32.18
N ARG A 134 -6.16 4.10 -32.55
CA ARG A 134 -5.36 4.56 -33.69
C ARG A 134 -5.21 3.45 -34.72
#